data_AF-A0A1S2YZ13-F1
#
_entry.id   AF-A0A1S2YZ13-F1
#
_cell.length_a   1.000
_cell.length_b   1.000
_cell.length_c   1.000
_cell.angle_alpha   90.00
_cell.angle_beta   90.00
_cell.angle_gamma   90.00
#
_symmetry.space_group_name_H-M   'P 1'
#
loop_
_entity.id
_entity.type
_entity.pdbx_description
1 polymer ?
#
loop_
_entity_poly.entity_id
_entity_poly.type
_entity_poly.pdbx_seq_one_letter_code
_entity_poly.pdbx_strand_id
1 'polypeptide(L)'
;MAGTHLLSHSCSLPKACNHSFNKHPLPQNLILPHRFNGTIKPLVLRAVNTVKTPLEDTKNTHFQHCFNKSEDGYLYCEGLKVDEIMESVERRPFYLYSKPQITRNVEAYKDALEGLTSIIGYAIKANNNLKILEHLRSLGCGAVLVSGNELKLALRAGFDPTRCIFNGNGKILDDLVLAAQAGVFVNIDSEFDLENIVAAARIAGKRVNVLLRINPDVDPQVHPYVATGNKNSKFGIRNEKLQWFLDAVKENPDELKLVGAHCHLGSTITKVDIFRDAATIMVKYIDEIRAQGFEVDYLNIGGGLGIDYYHAGAVLPKPRDLIDTVRELVLSRGLKLIIEPGRSLIANTCCLVNRVTGVKTNGSKNFIVIDGSMAELIRPSLYDAYQHIELVSPAPANAETATFDVVGPVCESADFLGKERELPTPAKGTGLVVHDAGAYCMSMASTYNLKMRPPEYWVEDDGSVSKIRHGETFEDHLRFFEGL
;
A
#
# COMPACT_ATOMS: atom_id res chain seq x y z
N MET A 1 -22.99 34.06 -25.54
CA MET A 1 -21.69 34.72 -25.83
C MET A 1 -20.66 34.02 -24.96
N ALA A 2 -19.61 33.36 -25.43
CA ALA A 2 -19.02 33.19 -26.74
C ALA A 2 -18.49 31.75 -26.84
N GLY A 3 -18.70 31.10 -27.98
CA GLY A 3 -18.05 29.84 -28.34
C GLY A 3 -16.91 30.13 -29.30
N THR A 4 -15.80 29.41 -29.14
CA THR A 4 -14.66 29.47 -30.06
C THR A 4 -14.31 28.05 -30.49
N HIS A 5 -14.63 27.78 -31.75
CA HIS A 5 -14.16 26.64 -32.54
C HIS A 5 -12.66 26.80 -32.83
N LEU A 6 -11.88 25.73 -32.69
CA LEU A 6 -10.55 25.60 -33.27
C LEU A 6 -10.52 24.35 -34.14
N LEU A 7 -10.49 24.60 -35.45
CA LEU A 7 -10.17 23.67 -36.52
C LEU A 7 -8.67 23.39 -36.50
N SER A 8 -8.26 22.12 -36.61
CA SER A 8 -6.88 21.77 -36.96
C SER A 8 -6.88 20.91 -38.22
N HIS A 9 -6.08 21.35 -39.19
CA HIS A 9 -5.89 20.73 -40.49
C HIS A 9 -4.99 19.50 -40.39
N SER A 10 -5.46 18.38 -40.96
CA SER A 10 -4.68 17.18 -41.26
C SER A 10 -3.81 17.38 -42.49
N CYS A 11 -2.51 17.10 -42.38
CA CYS A 11 -1.59 16.98 -43.51
C CYS A 11 -1.04 15.54 -43.58
N SER A 12 -0.90 15.02 -44.79
CA SER A 12 -0.81 13.61 -45.14
C SER A 12 0.51 13.23 -45.83
N LEU A 13 0.85 11.93 -45.76
CA LEU A 13 1.72 11.10 -46.64
C LEU A 13 3.25 11.05 -46.34
N PRO A 14 4.02 10.06 -46.88
CA PRO A 14 3.81 8.59 -46.99
C PRO A 14 5.10 7.71 -46.83
N LYS A 15 4.95 6.38 -47.05
CA LYS A 15 5.94 5.29 -47.38
C LYS A 15 6.54 4.52 -46.19
N ALA A 16 6.28 3.22 -45.99
CA ALA A 16 6.57 2.01 -46.79
C ALA A 16 8.07 1.66 -46.88
N CYS A 17 8.48 0.55 -46.25
CA CYS A 17 9.31 -0.50 -46.85
C CYS A 17 9.41 -1.75 -45.96
N ASN A 18 9.03 -2.88 -46.56
CA ASN A 18 9.29 -4.25 -46.10
C ASN A 18 10.77 -4.59 -46.27
N HIS A 19 11.34 -5.42 -45.38
CA HIS A 19 12.20 -6.51 -45.83
C HIS A 19 12.30 -7.66 -44.79
N SER A 20 11.90 -8.83 -45.28
CA SER A 20 12.15 -10.17 -44.78
C SER A 20 13.64 -10.55 -44.88
N PHE A 21 14.18 -11.31 -43.92
CA PHE A 21 15.23 -12.28 -44.22
C PHE A 21 15.13 -13.56 -43.40
N ASN A 22 15.57 -14.62 -44.07
CA ASN A 22 15.24 -16.03 -43.89
C ASN A 22 15.94 -16.72 -42.72
N LYS A 23 15.25 -17.77 -42.27
CA LYS A 23 15.70 -18.91 -41.45
C LYS A 23 16.75 -19.75 -42.18
N HIS A 24 17.68 -20.35 -41.43
CA HIS A 24 18.22 -21.68 -41.71
C HIS A 24 18.64 -22.41 -40.40
N PRO A 25 18.69 -23.76 -40.40
CA PRO A 25 18.34 -24.58 -39.24
C PRO A 25 19.53 -25.24 -38.52
N LEU A 26 19.30 -25.59 -37.25
CA LEU A 26 20.12 -26.51 -36.45
C LEU A 26 19.77 -27.97 -36.77
N PRO A 27 20.74 -28.90 -36.79
CA PRO A 27 20.46 -30.33 -36.79
C PRO A 27 20.44 -30.89 -35.36
N GLN A 28 19.38 -31.65 -35.07
CA GLN A 28 19.24 -32.60 -33.97
C GLN A 28 20.04 -33.88 -34.28
N ASN A 29 20.58 -34.50 -33.24
CA ASN A 29 20.98 -35.91 -33.09
C ASN A 29 21.32 -36.06 -31.59
N LEU A 30 21.07 -37.13 -30.85
CA LEU A 30 20.41 -38.42 -31.04
C LEU A 30 20.24 -38.97 -29.61
N ILE A 31 19.07 -39.53 -29.32
CA ILE A 31 18.77 -40.27 -28.09
C ILE A 31 19.32 -41.69 -28.22
N LEU A 32 19.92 -42.25 -27.17
CA LEU A 32 19.91 -43.70 -26.91
C LEU A 32 19.84 -43.98 -25.39
N PRO A 33 19.07 -44.99 -24.95
CA PRO A 33 18.71 -45.20 -23.55
C PRO A 33 19.53 -46.32 -22.89
N HIS A 34 19.75 -46.24 -21.58
CA HIS A 34 20.12 -47.41 -20.79
C HIS A 34 19.12 -47.67 -19.66
N ARG A 35 18.40 -48.78 -19.82
CA ARG A 35 17.61 -49.46 -18.79
C ARG A 35 18.54 -50.02 -17.71
N PHE A 36 18.16 -49.85 -16.45
CA PHE A 36 18.59 -50.75 -15.38
C PHE A 36 17.34 -51.34 -14.70
N ASN A 37 17.24 -52.66 -14.79
CA ASN A 37 16.32 -53.50 -14.02
C ASN A 37 16.88 -53.68 -12.61
N GLY A 38 16.05 -53.46 -11.59
CA GLY A 38 16.37 -53.77 -10.19
C GLY A 38 15.09 -54.11 -9.43
N THR A 39 15.01 -55.35 -8.99
CA THR A 39 13.90 -56.07 -8.37
C THR A 39 13.51 -55.53 -6.98
N ILE A 40 12.21 -55.34 -6.75
CA ILE A 40 11.60 -54.92 -5.48
C ILE A 40 11.22 -56.17 -4.66
N LYS A 41 11.63 -56.21 -3.38
CA LYS A 41 11.02 -57.05 -2.32
C LYS A 41 10.06 -56.19 -1.48
N PRO A 42 8.89 -56.70 -1.04
CA PRO A 42 7.92 -55.86 -0.34
C PRO A 42 8.25 -55.77 1.15
N LEU A 43 8.39 -54.54 1.65
CA LEU A 43 8.35 -54.26 3.08
C LEU A 43 6.93 -53.80 3.41
N VAL A 44 6.26 -54.55 4.29
CA VAL A 44 4.94 -54.22 4.82
C VAL A 44 5.09 -53.07 5.81
N LEU A 45 4.57 -51.89 5.48
CA LEU A 45 4.29 -50.83 6.44
C LEU A 45 2.83 -50.40 6.34
N ARG A 46 2.17 -50.39 7.50
CA ARG A 46 0.79 -49.98 7.73
C ARG A 46 0.56 -48.55 7.19
N ALA A 47 -0.37 -48.41 6.27
CA ALA A 47 -0.92 -47.12 5.87
C ALA A 47 -1.86 -46.61 6.97
N VAL A 48 -1.53 -45.45 7.54
CA VAL A 48 -2.47 -44.60 8.27
C VAL A 48 -3.29 -43.85 7.22
N ASN A 49 -4.60 -44.07 7.21
CA ASN A 49 -5.54 -43.32 6.37
C ASN A 49 -5.48 -41.83 6.73
N THR A 50 -4.74 -41.05 5.94
CA THR A 50 -5.00 -39.62 5.79
C THR A 50 -5.65 -39.43 4.43
N VAL A 51 -6.95 -39.16 4.45
CA VAL A 51 -7.70 -38.68 3.29
C VAL A 51 -7.11 -37.31 2.93
N LYS A 52 -6.17 -37.29 1.98
CA LYS A 52 -5.86 -36.08 1.23
C LYS A 52 -6.94 -35.93 0.17
N THR A 53 -7.88 -35.03 0.41
CA THR A 53 -8.76 -34.52 -0.64
C THR A 53 -7.87 -33.85 -1.69
N PRO A 54 -7.96 -34.20 -2.99
CA PRO A 54 -7.25 -33.47 -4.04
C PRO A 54 -7.78 -32.04 -4.08
N LEU A 55 -6.86 -31.07 -4.25
CA LEU A 55 -7.17 -29.70 -4.63
C LEU A 55 -7.93 -29.74 -5.96
N GLU A 56 -9.26 -29.63 -5.88
CA GLU A 56 -10.11 -29.40 -7.03
C GLU A 56 -10.07 -27.91 -7.42
N ASP A 57 -9.88 -27.72 -8.72
CA ASP A 57 -10.25 -26.56 -9.53
C ASP A 57 -9.60 -25.20 -9.23
N THR A 58 -8.57 -24.89 -10.02
CA THR A 58 -8.30 -23.53 -10.53
C THR A 58 -9.45 -23.07 -11.45
N LYS A 59 -10.65 -22.92 -10.89
CA LYS A 59 -11.71 -22.09 -11.49
C LYS A 59 -11.42 -20.64 -11.11
N ASN A 60 -11.80 -19.70 -11.97
CA ASN A 60 -11.78 -18.25 -11.71
C ASN A 60 -12.26 -17.95 -10.27
N THR A 61 -11.33 -17.85 -9.31
CA THR A 61 -11.66 -17.37 -7.97
C THR A 61 -11.82 -15.87 -8.12
N HIS A 62 -13.07 -15.44 -8.27
CA HIS A 62 -13.43 -14.05 -8.08
C HIS A 62 -12.81 -13.58 -6.75
N PHE A 63 -12.18 -12.41 -6.74
CA PHE A 63 -11.62 -11.85 -5.53
C PHE A 63 -12.73 -11.76 -4.48
N GLN A 64 -12.60 -12.52 -3.39
CA GLN A 64 -13.52 -12.47 -2.28
C GLN A 64 -12.95 -11.50 -1.23
N HIS A 65 -13.62 -10.37 -1.05
CA HIS A 65 -13.26 -9.40 -0.03
C HIS A 65 -13.46 -10.00 1.37
N CYS A 66 -12.58 -9.68 2.33
CA CYS A 66 -12.62 -10.26 3.68
C CYS A 66 -13.88 -9.91 4.47
N PHE A 67 -14.47 -8.76 4.14
CA PHE A 67 -15.83 -8.41 4.52
C PHE A 67 -16.78 -8.81 3.40
N ASN A 68 -17.75 -9.66 3.69
CA ASN A 68 -18.74 -10.12 2.71
C ASN A 68 -20.15 -10.11 3.29
N LYS A 69 -21.10 -9.70 2.46
CA LYS A 69 -22.54 -9.76 2.72
C LYS A 69 -23.03 -11.16 2.37
N SER A 70 -23.57 -11.89 3.33
CA SER A 70 -24.12 -13.23 3.11
C SER A 70 -25.59 -13.19 2.67
N GLU A 71 -26.16 -14.34 2.28
CA GLU A 71 -27.55 -14.47 1.84
C GLU A 71 -28.56 -14.10 2.93
N ASP A 72 -28.17 -14.20 4.21
CA ASP A 72 -28.96 -13.76 5.36
C ASP A 72 -29.03 -12.23 5.51
N GLY A 73 -28.31 -11.48 4.65
CA GLY A 73 -28.25 -10.03 4.63
C GLY A 73 -27.35 -9.41 5.71
N TYR A 74 -26.64 -10.21 6.51
CA TYR A 74 -25.64 -9.73 7.46
C TYR A 74 -24.26 -9.61 6.83
N LEU A 75 -23.49 -8.61 7.27
CA LEU A 75 -22.09 -8.44 6.92
C LEU A 75 -21.23 -9.29 7.86
N TYR A 76 -20.30 -10.05 7.28
CA TYR A 76 -19.37 -10.91 7.98
C TYR A 76 -17.93 -10.46 7.80
N CYS A 77 -17.10 -10.64 8.81
CA CYS A 77 -15.64 -10.53 8.77
C CYS A 77 -15.05 -11.86 9.26
N GLU A 78 -14.35 -12.58 8.38
CA GLU A 78 -13.74 -13.90 8.69
C GLU A 78 -14.73 -14.87 9.38
N GLY A 79 -15.99 -14.88 8.93
CA GLY A 79 -17.04 -15.77 9.44
C GLY A 79 -17.80 -15.26 10.66
N LEU A 80 -17.42 -14.12 11.25
CA LEU A 80 -18.16 -13.48 12.34
C LEU A 80 -19.09 -12.39 11.83
N LYS A 81 -20.32 -12.34 12.35
CA LYS A 81 -21.23 -11.23 12.07
C LYS A 81 -20.67 -9.95 12.66
N VAL A 82 -20.52 -8.93 11.83
CA VAL A 82 -20.07 -7.60 12.29
C VAL A 82 -21.06 -7.01 13.31
N ASP A 83 -22.35 -7.34 13.20
CA ASP A 83 -23.39 -6.97 14.17
C ASP A 83 -23.11 -7.52 15.59
N GLU A 84 -22.70 -8.78 15.69
CA GLU A 84 -22.35 -9.40 16.98
C GLU A 84 -21.07 -8.77 17.56
N ILE A 85 -20.09 -8.47 16.70
CA ILE A 85 -18.88 -7.75 17.11
C ILE A 85 -19.25 -6.39 17.68
N MET A 86 -20.12 -5.64 17.00
CA MET A 86 -20.57 -4.31 17.44
C MET A 86 -21.15 -4.33 18.85
N GLU A 87 -21.91 -5.36 19.22
CA GLU A 87 -22.52 -5.48 20.55
C GLU A 87 -21.52 -5.95 21.63
N SER A 88 -20.41 -6.59 21.23
CA SER A 88 -19.36 -7.05 22.15
C SER A 88 -18.30 -5.98 22.50
N VAL A 89 -18.28 -4.86 21.77
CA VAL A 89 -17.27 -3.80 21.92
C VAL A 89 -17.87 -2.48 22.42
N GLU A 90 -17.02 -1.49 22.68
CA GLU A 90 -17.46 -0.14 23.08
C GLU A 90 -18.47 0.44 22.07
N ARG A 91 -19.56 1.04 22.58
CA ARG A 91 -20.61 1.68 21.76
C ARG A 91 -20.17 3.05 21.22
N ARG A 92 -19.21 3.05 20.31
CA ARG A 92 -18.68 4.21 19.56
C ARG A 92 -18.15 3.74 18.19
N PRO A 93 -17.80 4.62 17.25
CA PRO A 93 -17.13 4.22 16.01
C PRO A 93 -15.84 3.45 16.30
N PHE A 94 -15.54 2.44 15.49
CA PHE A 94 -14.30 1.67 15.62
C PHE A 94 -13.81 1.15 14.27
N TYR A 95 -12.49 1.00 14.15
CA TYR A 95 -11.90 0.30 13.01
C TYR A 95 -11.85 -1.20 13.30
N LEU A 96 -12.38 -2.00 12.37
CA LEU A 96 -12.35 -3.44 12.44
C LEU A 96 -11.48 -3.98 11.32
N TYR A 97 -10.44 -4.74 11.66
CA TYR A 97 -9.48 -5.33 10.72
C TYR A 97 -9.68 -6.85 10.61
N SER A 98 -9.42 -7.43 9.45
CA SER A 98 -9.19 -8.86 9.26
C SER A 98 -7.68 -9.13 9.30
N LYS A 99 -7.19 -9.79 10.35
CA LYS A 99 -5.79 -10.23 10.40
C LYS A 99 -5.47 -11.26 9.30
N PRO A 100 -6.35 -12.23 8.97
CA PRO A 100 -6.13 -13.14 7.84
C PRO A 100 -5.95 -12.40 6.50
N GLN A 101 -6.70 -11.32 6.25
CA GLN A 101 -6.55 -10.55 5.02
C GLN A 101 -5.20 -9.83 4.94
N ILE A 102 -4.67 -9.32 6.06
CA ILE A 102 -3.32 -8.76 6.11
C ILE A 102 -2.31 -9.83 5.67
N THR A 103 -2.43 -11.05 6.21
CA THR A 103 -1.57 -12.17 5.84
C THR A 103 -1.68 -12.49 4.34
N ARG A 104 -2.90 -12.66 3.82
CA ARG A 104 -3.14 -12.93 2.38
C ARG A 104 -2.52 -11.88 1.47
N ASN A 105 -2.62 -10.60 1.84
CA ASN A 105 -2.03 -9.51 1.07
C ASN A 105 -0.49 -9.57 1.06
N VAL A 106 0.15 -9.90 2.18
CA VAL A 106 1.61 -10.09 2.25
C VAL A 106 2.06 -11.31 1.45
N GLU A 107 1.38 -12.44 1.60
CA GLU A 107 1.72 -13.67 0.87
C GLU A 107 1.59 -13.48 -0.64
N ALA A 108 0.59 -12.73 -1.12
CA ALA A 108 0.47 -12.39 -2.54
C ALA A 108 1.71 -11.64 -3.09
N TYR A 109 2.36 -10.79 -2.27
CA TYR A 109 3.61 -10.15 -2.65
C TYR A 109 4.81 -11.10 -2.55
N LYS A 110 4.87 -11.98 -1.54
CA LYS A 110 5.93 -12.99 -1.43
C LYS A 110 5.92 -13.94 -2.62
N ASP A 111 4.75 -14.46 -2.99
CA ASP A 111 4.55 -15.33 -4.15
C ASP A 111 4.94 -14.61 -5.45
N ALA A 112 4.57 -13.33 -5.55
CA ALA A 112 4.97 -12.50 -6.69
C ALA A 112 6.49 -12.28 -6.74
N LEU A 113 7.18 -12.23 -5.61
CA LEU A 113 8.62 -11.97 -5.52
C LEU A 113 9.48 -13.24 -5.53
N GLU A 114 8.89 -14.43 -5.56
CA GLU A 114 9.64 -15.68 -5.60
C GLU A 114 10.70 -15.69 -6.73
N GLY A 115 11.91 -16.14 -6.40
CA GLY A 115 13.08 -16.12 -7.29
C GLY A 115 13.83 -14.78 -7.34
N LEU A 116 13.33 -13.71 -6.71
CA LEU A 116 14.03 -12.44 -6.55
C LEU A 116 14.55 -12.29 -5.12
N THR A 117 15.78 -11.79 -4.97
CA THR A 117 16.22 -11.28 -3.65
C THR A 117 15.52 -9.96 -3.41
N SER A 118 14.69 -9.87 -2.37
CA SER A 118 13.79 -8.73 -2.22
C SER A 118 13.46 -8.34 -0.79
N ILE A 119 12.98 -7.10 -0.63
CA ILE A 119 12.42 -6.56 0.61
C ILE A 119 11.02 -6.01 0.32
N ILE A 120 10.02 -6.56 1.00
CA ILE A 120 8.69 -5.96 1.10
C ILE A 120 8.74 -4.94 2.24
N GLY A 121 8.98 -3.68 1.93
CA GLY A 121 9.01 -2.58 2.90
C GLY A 121 7.61 -2.03 3.14
N TYR A 122 6.95 -2.41 4.23
CA TYR A 122 5.62 -1.88 4.52
C TYR A 122 5.68 -0.38 4.84
N ALA A 123 4.94 0.44 4.10
CA ALA A 123 4.87 1.88 4.33
C ALA A 123 4.02 2.24 5.55
N ILE A 124 4.67 2.45 6.70
CA ILE A 124 4.03 2.65 8.01
C ILE A 124 3.04 3.82 8.03
N LYS A 125 3.28 4.88 7.24
CA LYS A 125 2.35 6.00 7.04
C LYS A 125 0.92 5.59 6.64
N ALA A 126 0.75 4.42 6.03
CA ALA A 126 -0.57 3.90 5.68
C ALA A 126 -1.38 3.51 6.94
N ASN A 127 -0.75 2.80 7.88
CA ASN A 127 -1.32 2.44 9.17
C ASN A 127 -0.17 2.11 10.14
N ASN A 128 -0.16 2.79 11.30
CA ASN A 128 0.90 2.72 12.29
C ASN A 128 0.45 2.04 13.60
N ASN A 129 -0.59 1.19 13.56
CA ASN A 129 -0.98 0.38 14.70
C ASN A 129 0.12 -0.65 15.06
N LEU A 130 0.63 -0.61 16.30
CA LEU A 130 1.74 -1.45 16.76
C LEU A 130 1.50 -2.96 16.54
N LYS A 131 0.27 -3.45 16.76
CA LYS A 131 -0.06 -4.88 16.60
C LYS A 131 -0.06 -5.32 15.13
N ILE A 132 -0.52 -4.45 14.24
CA ILE A 132 -0.42 -4.66 12.79
C ILE A 132 1.05 -4.69 12.37
N LEU A 133 1.88 -3.79 12.89
CA LEU A 133 3.32 -3.75 12.62
C LEU A 133 4.04 -5.01 13.11
N GLU A 134 3.75 -5.47 14.34
CA GLU A 134 4.28 -6.72 14.90
C GLU A 134 3.91 -7.94 14.04
N HIS A 135 2.68 -7.97 13.50
CA HIS A 135 2.21 -9.03 12.61
C HIS A 135 2.90 -9.00 11.24
N LEU A 136 2.99 -7.82 10.60
CA LEU A 136 3.72 -7.67 9.34
C LEU A 136 5.20 -8.08 9.48
N ARG A 137 5.82 -7.73 10.60
CA ARG A 137 7.19 -8.15 10.93
C ARG A 137 7.29 -9.67 11.11
N SER A 138 6.32 -10.32 11.77
CA SER A 138 6.31 -11.78 11.95
C SER A 138 6.19 -12.52 10.61
N LEU A 139 5.51 -11.91 9.62
CA LEU A 139 5.44 -12.38 8.24
C LEU A 139 6.72 -12.10 7.43
N GLY A 140 7.71 -11.44 8.02
CA GLY A 140 8.99 -11.16 7.38
C GLY A 140 9.01 -9.92 6.49
N CYS A 141 8.10 -8.96 6.69
CA CYS A 141 8.20 -7.65 6.05
C CYS A 141 9.35 -6.81 6.63
N GLY A 142 9.90 -5.91 5.81
CA GLY A 142 10.64 -4.74 6.26
C GLY A 142 9.72 -3.56 6.53
N ALA A 143 10.28 -2.38 6.82
CA ALA A 143 9.52 -1.17 7.09
C ALA A 143 10.00 0.02 6.26
N VAL A 144 9.06 0.83 5.79
CA VAL A 144 9.32 2.09 5.11
C VAL A 144 8.82 3.22 5.99
N LEU A 145 9.70 4.18 6.23
CA LEU A 145 9.60 5.19 7.27
C LEU A 145 9.63 6.58 6.63
N VAL A 146 8.90 7.54 7.20
CA VAL A 146 8.94 8.95 6.78
C VAL A 146 9.17 9.92 7.94
N SER A 147 9.43 9.41 9.15
CA SER A 147 9.87 10.21 10.31
C SER A 147 10.67 9.37 11.31
N GLY A 148 11.43 10.02 12.20
CA GLY A 148 12.11 9.34 13.30
C GLY A 148 11.17 8.66 14.30
N ASN A 149 9.92 9.14 14.44
CA ASN A 149 8.93 8.46 15.28
C ASN A 149 8.41 7.17 14.65
N GLU A 150 8.28 7.11 13.32
CA GLU A 150 8.02 5.84 12.64
C GLU A 150 9.21 4.89 12.77
N LEU A 151 10.45 5.38 12.71
CA LEU A 151 11.63 4.57 12.98
C LEU A 151 11.60 3.97 14.40
N LYS A 152 11.36 4.79 15.43
CA LYS A 152 11.22 4.31 16.82
C LYS A 152 10.14 3.25 16.95
N LEU A 153 9.00 3.46 16.29
CA LEU A 153 7.88 2.52 16.30
C LEU A 153 8.22 1.21 15.58
N ALA A 154 8.90 1.27 14.44
CA ALA A 154 9.37 0.10 13.71
C ALA A 154 10.36 -0.74 14.55
N LEU A 155 11.33 -0.09 15.18
CA LEU A 155 12.28 -0.75 16.09
C LEU A 155 11.54 -1.38 17.28
N ARG A 156 10.55 -0.69 17.85
CA ARG A 156 9.71 -1.22 18.95
C ARG A 156 8.89 -2.44 18.51
N ALA A 157 8.37 -2.46 17.28
CA ALA A 157 7.67 -3.61 16.72
C ALA A 157 8.62 -4.79 16.40
N GLY A 158 9.94 -4.57 16.48
CA GLY A 158 10.97 -5.57 16.27
C GLY A 158 11.38 -5.73 14.80
N PHE A 159 11.19 -4.72 13.95
CA PHE A 159 11.70 -4.76 12.58
C PHE A 159 13.24 -4.76 12.58
N ASP A 160 13.81 -5.58 11.70
CA ASP A 160 15.25 -5.59 11.42
C ASP A 160 15.66 -4.27 10.74
N PRO A 161 16.56 -3.46 11.33
CA PRO A 161 17.02 -2.20 10.75
C PRO A 161 17.58 -2.36 9.33
N THR A 162 18.18 -3.52 9.01
CA THR A 162 18.73 -3.79 7.67
C THR A 162 17.65 -3.98 6.60
N ARG A 163 16.38 -3.99 7.01
CA ARG A 163 15.19 -4.07 6.15
C ARG A 163 14.29 -2.84 6.32
N CYS A 164 14.81 -1.79 6.96
CA CYS A 164 14.13 -0.51 7.13
C CYS A 164 14.69 0.53 6.15
N ILE A 165 13.79 1.31 5.53
CA ILE A 165 14.12 2.35 4.55
C ILE A 165 13.51 3.68 5.01
N PHE A 166 14.34 4.69 5.26
CA PHE A 166 13.91 6.02 5.67
C PHE A 166 13.84 6.98 4.48
N ASN A 167 12.62 7.36 4.13
CA ASN A 167 12.25 8.30 3.08
C ASN A 167 11.92 9.69 3.64
N GLY A 168 11.87 10.70 2.77
CA GLY A 168 11.28 12.01 3.08
C GLY A 168 12.04 13.18 2.48
N ASN A 169 11.32 14.23 2.10
CA ASN A 169 11.87 15.45 1.50
C ASN A 169 12.41 16.46 2.53
N GLY A 170 12.26 16.16 3.82
CA GLY A 170 12.55 17.08 4.92
C GLY A 170 12.96 16.33 6.17
N LYS A 171 13.85 15.34 6.01
CA LYS A 171 14.39 14.58 7.14
C LYS A 171 15.23 15.54 7.99
N ILE A 172 14.85 15.71 9.25
CA ILE A 172 15.59 16.57 10.18
C ILE A 172 16.84 15.86 10.67
N LEU A 173 17.85 16.63 11.07
CA LEU A 173 19.15 16.10 11.48
C LEU A 173 19.02 15.07 12.62
N ASP A 174 18.20 15.33 13.63
CA ASP A 174 17.99 14.40 14.76
C ASP A 174 17.45 13.04 14.33
N ASP A 175 16.51 13.04 13.38
CA ASP A 175 15.94 11.81 12.81
C ASP A 175 16.99 11.06 11.98
N LEU A 176 17.85 11.78 11.26
CA LEU A 176 18.95 11.19 10.49
C LEU A 176 20.05 10.61 11.39
N VAL A 177 20.36 11.26 12.52
CA VAL A 177 21.29 10.72 13.52
C VAL A 177 20.75 9.41 14.07
N LEU A 178 19.45 9.35 14.41
CA LEU A 178 18.80 8.11 14.83
C LEU A 178 18.87 7.03 13.74
N ALA A 179 18.62 7.39 12.48
CA ALA A 179 18.69 6.46 11.35
C ALA A 179 20.10 5.90 11.14
N ALA A 180 21.12 6.75 11.20
CA ALA A 180 22.53 6.35 11.12
C ALA A 180 22.92 5.44 12.29
N GLN A 181 22.51 5.77 13.52
CA GLN A 181 22.74 4.95 14.70
C GLN A 181 22.09 3.57 14.59
N ALA A 182 20.85 3.51 14.09
CA ALA A 182 20.11 2.27 13.89
C ALA A 182 20.65 1.43 12.71
N GLY A 183 21.32 2.04 11.75
CA GLY A 183 21.88 1.36 10.58
C GLY A 183 20.84 1.02 9.50
N VAL A 184 19.81 1.85 9.35
CA VAL A 184 18.78 1.70 8.31
C VAL A 184 19.26 2.23 6.96
N PHE A 185 18.58 1.86 5.87
CA PHE A 185 18.76 2.53 4.58
C PHE A 185 18.15 3.94 4.63
N VAL A 186 18.78 4.92 3.98
CA VAL A 186 18.28 6.29 3.90
C VAL A 186 18.22 6.74 2.44
N ASN A 187 17.04 7.13 1.96
CA ASN A 187 16.89 7.65 0.62
C ASN A 187 17.20 9.16 0.61
N ILE A 188 18.10 9.58 -0.28
CA ILE A 188 18.47 10.99 -0.51
C ILE A 188 17.44 11.62 -1.45
N ASP A 189 16.87 12.76 -1.05
CA ASP A 189 15.83 13.47 -1.81
C ASP A 189 16.34 14.79 -2.43
N SER A 190 17.36 15.43 -1.84
CA SER A 190 17.88 16.75 -2.25
C SER A 190 19.34 16.97 -1.82
N GLU A 191 19.94 18.08 -2.25
CA GLU A 191 21.32 18.46 -1.90
C GLU A 191 21.50 18.70 -0.39
N PHE A 192 20.62 19.51 0.22
CA PHE A 192 20.69 19.78 1.66
C PHE A 192 20.43 18.52 2.50
N ASP A 193 19.65 17.58 1.96
CA ASP A 193 19.36 16.31 2.60
C ASP A 193 20.60 15.40 2.62
N LEU A 194 21.37 15.36 1.52
CA LEU A 194 22.68 14.69 1.51
C LEU A 194 23.63 15.31 2.54
N GLU A 195 23.74 16.64 2.60
CA GLU A 195 24.57 17.35 3.58
C GLU A 195 24.18 16.99 5.02
N ASN A 196 22.88 16.94 5.31
CA ASN A 196 22.37 16.51 6.62
C ASN A 196 22.69 15.04 6.93
N ILE A 197 22.64 14.14 5.93
CA ILE A 197 23.01 12.73 6.12
C ILE A 197 24.49 12.59 6.43
N VAL A 198 25.36 13.35 5.75
CA VAL A 198 26.80 13.39 6.06
C VAL A 198 27.04 13.90 7.49
N ALA A 199 26.37 14.98 7.89
CA ALA A 199 26.46 15.50 9.26
C ALA A 199 25.98 14.46 10.29
N ALA A 200 24.86 13.78 10.02
CA ALA A 200 24.34 12.72 10.87
C ALA A 200 25.29 11.53 11.00
N ALA A 201 25.90 11.10 9.89
CA ALA A 201 26.89 10.02 9.87
C ALA A 201 28.09 10.33 10.76
N ARG A 202 28.60 11.58 10.70
CA ARG A 202 29.69 12.07 11.55
C ARG A 202 29.31 12.09 13.03
N ILE A 203 28.14 12.65 13.35
CA ILE A 203 27.62 12.69 14.74
C ILE A 203 27.45 11.27 15.30
N ALA A 204 26.92 10.35 14.50
CA ALA A 204 26.69 8.97 14.89
C ALA A 204 27.97 8.11 14.91
N GLY A 205 29.06 8.58 14.28
CA GLY A 205 30.27 7.80 14.03
C GLY A 205 29.99 6.54 13.18
N LYS A 206 29.02 6.60 12.27
CA LYS A 206 28.58 5.47 11.45
C LYS A 206 28.34 5.85 10.00
N ARG A 207 28.84 5.03 9.09
CA ARG A 207 28.57 5.13 7.65
C ARG A 207 27.11 4.78 7.36
N VAL A 208 26.45 5.59 6.53
CA VAL A 208 25.03 5.44 6.17
C VAL A 208 24.90 4.78 4.79
N ASN A 209 24.06 3.75 4.70
CA ASN A 209 23.71 3.13 3.43
C ASN A 209 22.62 3.97 2.75
N VAL A 210 22.95 4.59 1.61
CA VAL A 210 22.07 5.55 0.93
C VAL A 210 21.58 5.04 -0.42
N LEU A 211 20.37 5.46 -0.80
CA LEU A 211 19.87 5.32 -2.16
C LEU A 211 19.48 6.70 -2.71
N LEU A 212 19.74 6.96 -3.98
CA LEU A 212 19.31 8.21 -4.62
C LEU A 212 17.86 8.09 -5.08
N ARG A 213 16.97 8.97 -4.60
CA ARG A 213 15.60 9.04 -5.12
C ARG A 213 15.58 9.84 -6.41
N ILE A 214 15.51 9.16 -7.55
CA ILE A 214 15.53 9.77 -8.87
C ILE A 214 14.10 9.84 -9.41
N ASN A 215 13.74 10.97 -10.03
CA ASN A 215 12.50 11.10 -10.77
C ASN A 215 12.73 10.57 -12.21
N PRO A 216 12.17 9.41 -12.57
CA PRO A 216 12.36 8.87 -13.91
C PRO A 216 11.63 9.76 -14.93
N ASP A 217 12.31 10.07 -16.03
CA ASP A 217 11.77 10.91 -17.11
C ASP A 217 10.85 10.10 -18.02
N VAL A 218 9.68 9.73 -17.49
CA VAL A 218 8.66 8.97 -18.21
C VAL A 218 7.99 9.83 -19.27
N ASP A 219 7.62 9.24 -20.41
CA ASP A 219 7.03 9.96 -21.53
C ASP A 219 5.71 10.66 -21.09
N PRO A 220 5.63 12.01 -21.17
CA PRO A 220 4.43 12.75 -20.76
C PRO A 220 3.22 12.46 -21.65
N GLN A 221 3.38 11.94 -22.86
CA GLN A 221 2.27 11.52 -23.73
C GLN A 221 1.63 10.22 -23.24
N VAL A 222 2.44 9.33 -22.65
CA VAL A 222 1.97 8.04 -22.12
C VAL A 222 1.51 8.17 -20.67
N HIS A 223 2.24 8.94 -19.86
CA HIS A 223 2.02 9.08 -18.42
C HIS A 223 1.94 10.55 -17.96
N PRO A 224 0.93 11.31 -18.43
CA PRO A 224 0.87 12.75 -18.21
C PRO A 224 0.84 13.16 -16.73
N TYR A 225 0.11 12.43 -15.90
CA TYR A 225 0.01 12.72 -14.46
C TYR A 225 1.31 12.48 -13.71
N VAL A 226 2.03 11.41 -14.04
CA VAL A 226 3.32 11.09 -13.40
C VAL A 226 4.40 12.05 -13.85
N ALA A 227 4.48 12.35 -15.15
CA ALA A 227 5.42 13.34 -15.68
C ALA A 227 5.19 14.74 -15.07
N THR A 228 3.92 15.19 -15.00
CA THR A 228 3.56 16.45 -14.35
C THR A 228 3.87 16.43 -12.85
N GLY A 229 3.59 15.30 -12.19
CA GLY A 229 3.96 15.04 -10.81
C GLY A 229 5.46 15.20 -10.58
N ASN A 230 6.30 14.53 -11.38
CA ASN A 230 7.76 14.59 -11.25
C ASN A 230 8.31 16.01 -11.42
N LYS A 231 7.69 16.84 -12.27
CA LYS A 231 8.15 18.21 -12.53
C LYS A 231 7.75 19.22 -11.45
N ASN A 232 6.54 19.07 -10.90
CA ASN A 232 5.97 20.03 -9.95
C ASN A 232 6.05 19.57 -8.48
N SER A 233 6.45 18.32 -8.25
CA SER A 233 6.55 17.74 -6.93
C SER A 233 7.80 18.23 -6.19
N LYS A 234 7.66 18.35 -4.86
CA LYS A 234 8.75 18.59 -3.91
C LYS A 234 9.66 17.39 -3.67
N PHE A 235 9.51 16.33 -4.44
CA PHE A 235 10.13 15.03 -4.17
C PHE A 235 11.13 14.65 -5.24
N GLY A 236 12.24 14.07 -4.80
CA GLY A 236 13.22 13.39 -5.65
C GLY A 236 14.12 14.33 -6.44
N ILE A 237 15.15 13.71 -6.99
CA ILE A 237 16.23 14.34 -7.72
C ILE A 237 15.89 14.28 -9.20
N ARG A 238 16.02 15.44 -9.85
CA ARG A 238 15.99 15.55 -11.30
C ARG A 238 17.21 14.85 -11.91
N ASN A 239 17.01 14.06 -12.96
CA ASN A 239 18.09 13.27 -13.55
C ASN A 239 19.30 14.11 -14.00
N GLU A 240 19.08 15.38 -14.39
CA GLU A 240 20.15 16.27 -14.84
C GLU A 240 21.14 16.64 -13.72
N LYS A 241 20.75 16.41 -12.46
CA LYS A 241 21.60 16.63 -11.29
C LYS A 241 22.30 15.37 -10.80
N LEU A 242 22.09 14.21 -11.44
CA LEU A 242 22.64 12.93 -10.96
C LEU A 242 24.15 13.00 -10.69
N GLN A 243 24.93 13.60 -11.60
CA GLN A 243 26.38 13.69 -11.45
C GLN A 243 26.81 14.40 -10.17
N TRP A 244 26.15 15.49 -9.78
CA TRP A 244 26.46 16.22 -8.54
C TRP A 244 26.35 15.30 -7.31
N PHE A 245 25.31 14.47 -7.25
CA PHE A 245 25.12 13.53 -6.13
C PHE A 245 26.19 12.42 -6.13
N LEU A 246 26.60 11.94 -7.31
CA LEU A 246 27.65 10.94 -7.41
C LEU A 246 29.00 11.51 -6.96
N ASP A 247 29.34 12.72 -7.38
CA ASP A 247 30.57 13.40 -6.95
C ASP A 247 30.56 13.63 -5.42
N ALA A 248 29.44 14.11 -4.87
CA ALA A 248 29.29 14.31 -3.43
C ALA A 248 29.41 13.01 -2.61
N VAL A 249 28.90 11.88 -3.12
CA VAL A 249 29.08 10.57 -2.47
C VAL A 249 30.55 10.13 -2.53
N LYS A 250 31.25 10.34 -3.65
CA LYS A 250 32.69 10.03 -3.79
C LYS A 250 33.55 10.87 -2.84
N GLU A 251 33.17 12.12 -2.59
CA GLU A 251 33.85 13.03 -1.67
C GLU A 251 33.66 12.66 -0.18
N ASN A 252 32.63 11.89 0.16
CA ASN A 252 32.31 11.50 1.55
C ASN A 252 32.28 9.96 1.73
N PRO A 253 33.38 9.23 1.44
CA PRO A 253 33.40 7.77 1.42
C PRO A 253 33.35 7.14 2.81
N ASP A 254 33.72 7.86 3.88
CA ASP A 254 33.66 7.37 5.26
C ASP A 254 32.23 7.49 5.82
N GLU A 255 31.48 8.49 5.37
CA GLU A 255 30.12 8.77 5.83
C GLU A 255 29.05 8.08 4.99
N LEU A 256 29.24 7.93 3.67
CA LEU A 256 28.19 7.47 2.76
C LEU A 256 28.59 6.19 2.02
N LYS A 257 27.67 5.24 1.92
CA LYS A 257 27.73 4.10 1.00
C LYS A 257 26.53 4.13 0.07
N LEU A 258 26.72 4.51 -1.19
CA LEU A 258 25.66 4.39 -2.20
C LEU A 258 25.42 2.92 -2.54
N VAL A 259 24.24 2.42 -2.18
CA VAL A 259 23.87 1.01 -2.36
C VAL A 259 22.74 0.80 -3.37
N GLY A 260 22.06 1.87 -3.79
CA GLY A 260 20.83 1.74 -4.57
C GLY A 260 20.34 3.01 -5.26
N ALA A 261 19.33 2.83 -6.09
CA ALA A 261 18.51 3.90 -6.62
C ALA A 261 17.04 3.66 -6.26
N HIS A 262 16.29 4.73 -6.05
CA HIS A 262 14.90 4.71 -5.64
C HIS A 262 14.04 5.56 -6.58
N CYS A 263 12.82 5.13 -6.87
CA CYS A 263 11.78 5.98 -7.42
C CYS A 263 10.43 5.68 -6.75
N HIS A 264 9.51 6.64 -6.79
CA HIS A 264 8.14 6.46 -6.30
C HIS A 264 7.17 7.18 -7.24
N LEU A 265 6.31 6.41 -7.91
CA LEU A 265 5.58 6.88 -9.09
C LEU A 265 4.21 7.51 -8.78
N GLY A 266 3.80 7.49 -7.50
CA GLY A 266 2.52 8.00 -7.05
C GLY A 266 1.74 6.98 -6.24
N SER A 267 0.43 7.20 -6.09
CA SER A 267 -0.49 6.31 -5.38
C SER A 267 -1.68 5.94 -6.26
N THR A 268 -2.42 4.90 -5.87
CA THR A 268 -3.65 4.44 -6.53
C THR A 268 -3.46 4.12 -8.02
N ILE A 269 -2.31 3.56 -8.39
CA ILE A 269 -1.98 3.19 -9.76
C ILE A 269 -2.75 1.91 -10.13
N THR A 270 -3.56 1.99 -11.18
CA THR A 270 -4.42 0.89 -11.66
C THR A 270 -3.93 0.24 -12.96
N LYS A 271 -2.79 0.69 -13.50
CA LYS A 271 -2.14 0.14 -14.70
C LYS A 271 -0.66 -0.07 -14.44
N VAL A 272 -0.13 -1.25 -14.76
CA VAL A 272 1.26 -1.60 -14.42
C VAL A 272 2.30 -1.10 -15.41
N ASP A 273 1.90 -0.60 -16.59
CA ASP A 273 2.83 -0.16 -17.64
C ASP A 273 3.80 0.94 -17.15
N ILE A 274 3.31 1.84 -16.28
CA ILE A 274 4.15 2.88 -15.67
C ILE A 274 5.33 2.31 -14.86
N PHE A 275 5.15 1.17 -14.19
CA PHE A 275 6.23 0.53 -13.44
C PHE A 275 7.29 -0.06 -14.37
N ARG A 276 6.86 -0.64 -15.50
CA ARG A 276 7.77 -1.14 -16.55
C ARG A 276 8.63 -0.01 -17.12
N ASP A 277 7.99 1.09 -17.49
CA ASP A 277 8.63 2.23 -18.15
C ASP A 277 9.61 2.92 -17.20
N ALA A 278 9.18 3.16 -15.95
CA ALA A 278 10.04 3.71 -14.92
C ALA A 278 11.22 2.78 -14.59
N ALA A 279 11.00 1.47 -14.42
CA ALA A 279 12.06 0.52 -14.11
C ALA A 279 13.11 0.45 -15.23
N THR A 280 12.67 0.51 -16.49
CA THR A 280 13.56 0.56 -17.66
C THR A 280 14.48 1.77 -17.61
N ILE A 281 13.96 2.93 -17.22
CA ILE A 281 14.76 4.16 -17.04
C ILE A 281 15.70 4.03 -15.85
N MET A 282 15.19 3.55 -14.71
CA MET A 282 15.98 3.43 -13.48
C MET A 282 17.15 2.45 -13.63
N VAL A 283 16.98 1.35 -14.36
CA VAL A 283 18.08 0.41 -14.63
C VAL A 283 19.17 1.04 -15.49
N LYS A 284 18.84 1.93 -16.43
CA LYS A 284 19.85 2.68 -17.19
C LYS A 284 20.67 3.59 -16.27
N TYR A 285 20.03 4.28 -15.33
CA TYR A 285 20.76 5.08 -14.33
C TYR A 285 21.63 4.19 -13.43
N ILE A 286 21.16 3.01 -13.04
CA ILE A 286 21.98 2.06 -12.27
C ILE A 286 23.20 1.61 -13.08
N ASP A 287 23.03 1.30 -14.37
CA ASP A 287 24.14 0.92 -15.26
C ASP A 287 25.16 2.08 -15.38
N GLU A 288 24.70 3.33 -15.51
CA GLU A 288 25.56 4.53 -15.51
C GLU A 288 26.32 4.71 -14.18
N ILE A 289 25.62 4.57 -13.04
CA ILE A 289 26.22 4.68 -11.72
C ILE A 289 27.27 3.59 -11.50
N ARG A 290 26.99 2.33 -11.88
CA ARG A 290 27.96 1.24 -11.80
C ARG A 290 29.18 1.48 -12.68
N ALA A 291 29.00 2.03 -13.88
CA ALA A 291 30.11 2.39 -14.78
C ALA A 291 31.05 3.45 -14.17
N GLN A 292 30.56 4.27 -13.24
CA GLN A 292 31.36 5.24 -12.49
C GLN A 292 32.07 4.66 -11.24
N GLY A 293 31.96 3.36 -10.99
CA GLY A 293 32.68 2.63 -9.95
C GLY A 293 31.91 2.41 -8.65
N PHE A 294 30.61 2.73 -8.58
CA PHE A 294 29.81 2.47 -7.37
C PHE A 294 29.25 1.04 -7.34
N GLU A 295 29.30 0.40 -6.17
CA GLU A 295 28.69 -0.90 -5.92
C GLU A 295 27.20 -0.76 -5.57
N VAL A 296 26.37 -0.66 -6.61
CA VAL A 296 24.92 -0.56 -6.48
C VAL A 296 24.27 -1.93 -6.58
N ASP A 297 23.54 -2.33 -5.52
CA ASP A 297 22.88 -3.63 -5.41
C ASP A 297 21.36 -3.54 -5.38
N TYR A 298 20.79 -2.38 -5.03
CA TYR A 298 19.35 -2.25 -4.79
C TYR A 298 18.66 -1.36 -5.83
N LEU A 299 17.54 -1.85 -6.36
CA LEU A 299 16.54 -1.04 -7.01
C LEU A 299 15.31 -0.98 -6.10
N ASN A 300 14.95 0.21 -5.65
CA ASN A 300 13.71 0.46 -4.92
C ASN A 300 12.69 1.12 -5.86
N ILE A 301 11.63 0.40 -6.21
CA ILE A 301 10.60 0.91 -7.13
C ILE A 301 9.45 1.63 -6.42
N GLY A 302 9.57 1.84 -5.10
CA GLY A 302 8.55 2.50 -4.31
C GLY A 302 7.28 1.65 -4.18
N GLY A 303 6.16 2.31 -3.98
CA GLY A 303 4.85 1.68 -3.84
C GLY A 303 3.86 2.20 -4.87
N GLY A 304 2.58 2.20 -4.50
CA GLY A 304 1.55 2.93 -5.26
C GLY A 304 0.51 2.06 -5.96
N LEU A 305 0.65 0.72 -5.95
CA LEU A 305 -0.36 -0.19 -6.48
C LEU A 305 -1.74 0.10 -5.86
N GLY A 306 -2.75 0.25 -6.71
CA GLY A 306 -4.13 0.55 -6.34
C GLY A 306 -4.89 -0.67 -5.79
N ILE A 307 -6.10 -0.40 -5.30
CA ILE A 307 -7.09 -1.39 -4.86
C ILE A 307 -8.47 -0.97 -5.38
N ASP A 308 -9.45 -1.88 -5.36
CA ASP A 308 -10.82 -1.58 -5.81
C ASP A 308 -11.61 -0.98 -4.65
N TYR A 309 -11.77 0.34 -4.66
CA TYR A 309 -12.61 1.06 -3.70
C TYR A 309 -14.10 1.02 -4.05
N TYR A 310 -14.45 0.69 -5.29
CA TYR A 310 -15.82 0.81 -5.81
C TYR A 310 -16.66 -0.44 -5.60
N HIS A 311 -16.02 -1.60 -5.39
CA HIS A 311 -16.68 -2.89 -5.18
C HIS A 311 -17.60 -3.25 -6.36
N ALA A 312 -17.25 -2.77 -7.55
CA ALA A 312 -18.03 -2.91 -8.78
C ALA A 312 -17.46 -3.98 -9.72
N GLY A 313 -16.58 -4.85 -9.22
CA GLY A 313 -15.95 -5.92 -9.99
C GLY A 313 -14.84 -5.44 -10.93
N ALA A 314 -14.23 -4.28 -10.63
CA ALA A 314 -13.11 -3.78 -11.42
C ALA A 314 -11.93 -4.75 -11.33
N VAL A 315 -11.41 -5.18 -12.49
CA VAL A 315 -10.20 -6.02 -12.54
C VAL A 315 -8.98 -5.11 -12.44
N LEU A 316 -8.34 -5.10 -11.27
CA LEU A 316 -7.13 -4.35 -11.01
C LEU A 316 -5.88 -5.23 -11.05
N PRO A 317 -4.71 -4.66 -11.38
CA PRO A 317 -3.46 -5.40 -11.35
C PRO A 317 -3.15 -5.92 -9.94
N LYS A 318 -2.73 -7.16 -9.88
CA LYS A 318 -2.30 -7.85 -8.67
C LYS A 318 -0.81 -7.61 -8.42
N PRO A 319 -0.30 -7.94 -7.22
CA PRO A 319 1.15 -7.92 -6.95
C PRO A 319 1.98 -8.63 -8.02
N ARG A 320 1.52 -9.78 -8.52
CA ARG A 320 2.22 -10.53 -9.58
C ARG A 320 2.36 -9.73 -10.88
N ASP A 321 1.28 -9.08 -11.32
CA ASP A 321 1.28 -8.26 -12.55
C ASP A 321 2.28 -7.11 -12.44
N LEU A 322 2.40 -6.50 -11.25
CA LEU A 322 3.40 -5.48 -10.97
C LEU A 322 4.83 -6.06 -11.04
N ILE A 323 5.11 -7.13 -10.29
CA ILE A 323 6.48 -7.67 -10.20
C ILE A 323 6.97 -8.21 -11.54
N ASP A 324 6.09 -8.83 -12.33
CA ASP A 324 6.46 -9.36 -13.64
C ASP A 324 6.85 -8.25 -14.63
N THR A 325 6.45 -6.99 -14.42
CA THR A 325 6.95 -5.86 -15.23
C THR A 325 8.44 -5.55 -15.03
N VAL A 326 9.02 -5.94 -13.89
CA VAL A 326 10.40 -5.57 -13.51
C VAL A 326 11.32 -6.77 -13.32
N ARG A 327 10.77 -7.99 -13.24
CA ARG A 327 11.50 -9.23 -12.89
C ARG A 327 12.75 -9.45 -13.74
N GLU A 328 12.61 -9.45 -15.07
CA GLU A 328 13.73 -9.74 -15.98
C GLU A 328 14.81 -8.65 -15.90
N LEU A 329 14.41 -7.38 -15.78
CA LEU A 329 15.32 -6.26 -15.63
C LEU A 329 16.16 -6.39 -14.35
N VAL A 330 15.52 -6.73 -13.23
CA VAL A 330 16.18 -6.96 -11.94
C VAL A 330 17.15 -8.15 -12.01
N LEU A 331 16.70 -9.30 -12.52
CA LEU A 331 17.51 -10.53 -12.61
C LEU A 331 18.73 -10.34 -13.52
N SER A 332 18.53 -9.73 -14.69
CA SER A 332 19.62 -9.54 -15.68
C SER A 332 20.74 -8.63 -15.17
N ARG A 333 20.52 -7.90 -14.07
CA ARG A 333 21.51 -7.02 -13.42
C ARG A 333 21.94 -7.49 -12.04
N GLY A 334 21.47 -8.65 -11.58
CA GLY A 334 21.74 -9.17 -10.25
C GLY A 334 21.29 -8.20 -9.13
N LEU A 335 20.24 -7.41 -9.37
CA LEU A 335 19.74 -6.44 -8.42
C LEU A 335 18.86 -7.10 -7.35
N LYS A 336 18.86 -6.52 -6.16
CA LYS A 336 17.91 -6.78 -5.09
C LYS A 336 16.76 -5.79 -5.21
N LEU A 337 15.53 -6.27 -5.16
CA LEU A 337 14.34 -5.45 -5.36
C LEU A 337 13.73 -5.01 -4.02
N ILE A 338 13.55 -3.71 -3.83
CA ILE A 338 12.75 -3.16 -2.73
C ILE A 338 11.43 -2.67 -3.31
N ILE A 339 10.33 -3.05 -2.67
CA ILE A 339 9.00 -2.48 -2.91
C ILE A 339 8.46 -1.86 -1.63
N GLU A 340 7.68 -0.79 -1.76
CA GLU A 340 7.16 -0.01 -0.63
C GLU A 340 5.62 0.02 -0.54
N PRO A 341 4.93 -1.15 -0.56
CA PRO A 341 3.47 -1.16 -0.51
C PRO A 341 2.96 -0.69 0.86
N GLY A 342 1.93 0.15 0.83
CA GLY A 342 1.15 0.54 2.00
C GLY A 342 -0.31 0.20 1.77
N ARG A 343 -0.96 0.94 0.86
CA ARG A 343 -2.38 0.77 0.51
C ARG A 343 -2.74 -0.66 0.14
N SER A 344 -1.99 -1.26 -0.79
CA SER A 344 -2.23 -2.62 -1.29
C SER A 344 -1.99 -3.73 -0.24
N LEU A 345 -1.34 -3.42 0.89
CA LEU A 345 -1.20 -4.37 1.99
C LEU A 345 -2.31 -4.25 3.03
N ILE A 346 -2.79 -3.03 3.32
CA ILE A 346 -3.62 -2.81 4.52
C ILE A 346 -5.01 -2.23 4.23
N ALA A 347 -5.26 -1.60 3.09
CA ALA A 347 -6.50 -0.85 2.87
C ALA A 347 -7.77 -1.73 2.94
N ASN A 348 -7.83 -2.78 2.12
CA ASN A 348 -8.97 -3.70 2.00
C ASN A 348 -9.07 -4.73 3.15
N THR A 349 -8.31 -4.53 4.21
CA THR A 349 -8.33 -5.40 5.40
C THR A 349 -9.31 -4.88 6.45
N CYS A 350 -9.93 -3.71 6.23
CA CYS A 350 -10.59 -2.99 7.30
C CYS A 350 -11.85 -2.23 6.87
N CYS A 351 -12.82 -2.18 7.77
CA CYS A 351 -13.95 -1.26 7.74
C CYS A 351 -13.90 -0.30 8.94
N LEU A 352 -14.31 0.96 8.73
CA LEU A 352 -14.76 1.81 9.83
C LEU A 352 -16.23 1.45 10.11
N VAL A 353 -16.50 0.94 11.30
CA VAL A 353 -17.83 0.51 11.73
C VAL A 353 -18.49 1.62 12.54
N ASN A 354 -19.73 1.96 12.18
CA ASN A 354 -20.49 3.08 12.71
C ASN A 354 -21.91 2.64 13.07
N ARG A 355 -22.62 3.49 13.80
CA ARG A 355 -24.05 3.38 14.08
C ARG A 355 -24.79 4.57 13.51
N VAL A 356 -25.96 4.32 12.95
CA VAL A 356 -26.86 5.38 12.49
C VAL A 356 -27.43 6.13 13.70
N THR A 357 -27.11 7.42 13.79
CA THR A 357 -27.68 8.35 14.77
C THR A 357 -29.12 8.69 14.40
N GLY A 358 -29.39 8.88 13.10
CA GLY A 358 -30.72 9.12 12.55
C GLY A 358 -30.70 9.41 11.05
N VAL A 359 -31.89 9.47 10.46
CA VAL A 359 -32.09 9.85 9.05
C VAL A 359 -32.85 11.17 9.01
N LYS A 360 -32.44 12.09 8.13
CA LYS A 360 -33.10 13.40 7.95
C LYS A 360 -33.15 13.79 6.48
N THR A 361 -34.01 14.74 6.15
CA THR A 361 -34.07 15.39 4.83
C THR A 361 -34.04 16.90 4.99
N ASN A 362 -33.51 17.61 4.01
CA ASN A 362 -33.66 19.06 3.88
C ASN A 362 -34.70 19.46 2.81
N GLY A 363 -35.47 18.49 2.30
CA GLY A 363 -36.41 18.64 1.19
C GLY A 363 -35.81 18.22 -0.15
N SER A 364 -34.52 18.50 -0.40
CA SER A 364 -33.86 18.17 -1.67
C SER A 364 -32.93 16.95 -1.58
N LYS A 365 -32.29 16.76 -0.43
CA LYS A 365 -31.35 15.67 -0.17
C LYS A 365 -31.73 14.94 1.11
N ASN A 366 -31.46 13.63 1.11
CA ASN A 366 -31.59 12.79 2.28
C ASN A 366 -30.21 12.52 2.89
N PHE A 367 -30.17 12.41 4.20
CA PHE A 367 -28.94 12.23 4.96
C PHE A 367 -29.09 11.07 5.94
N ILE A 368 -28.13 10.15 5.92
CA ILE A 368 -27.90 9.20 7.00
C ILE A 368 -26.83 9.82 7.89
N VAL A 369 -27.21 10.25 9.09
CA VAL A 369 -26.27 10.76 10.08
C VAL A 369 -25.77 9.59 10.90
N ILE A 370 -24.46 9.35 10.90
CA ILE A 370 -23.79 8.31 11.69
C ILE A 370 -23.04 8.91 12.89
N ASP A 371 -22.50 8.05 13.75
CA ASP A 371 -21.68 8.47 14.89
C ASP A 371 -20.20 8.71 14.52
N GLY A 372 -19.67 8.13 13.45
CA GLY A 372 -18.33 8.47 12.91
C GLY A 372 -18.34 9.73 12.05
N SER A 373 -17.16 10.31 11.80
CA SER A 373 -17.01 11.56 11.06
C SER A 373 -15.69 11.67 10.30
N MET A 374 -15.48 12.82 9.65
CA MET A 374 -14.20 13.23 9.07
C MET A 374 -13.06 13.32 10.10
N ALA A 375 -13.35 13.42 11.40
CA ALA A 375 -12.33 13.36 12.44
C ALA A 375 -11.68 11.98 12.48
N GLU A 376 -12.46 10.90 12.35
CA GLU A 376 -11.94 9.54 12.26
C GLU A 376 -11.43 9.19 10.86
N LEU A 377 -12.12 9.63 9.81
CA LEU A 377 -11.84 9.24 8.43
C LEU A 377 -12.02 10.43 7.47
N ILE A 378 -10.92 11.15 7.23
CA ILE A 378 -10.93 12.40 6.47
C ILE A 378 -10.90 12.23 4.95
N ARG A 379 -10.59 11.02 4.44
CA ARG A 379 -10.29 10.80 3.01
C ARG A 379 -11.38 11.28 2.04
N PRO A 380 -12.67 11.01 2.25
CA PRO A 380 -13.73 11.49 1.37
C PRO A 380 -13.75 13.01 1.29
N SER A 381 -13.62 13.69 2.43
CA SER A 381 -13.59 15.15 2.48
C SER A 381 -12.33 15.76 1.85
N LEU A 382 -11.15 15.16 2.10
CA LEU A 382 -9.88 15.74 1.70
C LEU A 382 -9.53 15.50 0.23
N TYR A 383 -9.98 14.37 -0.33
CA TYR A 383 -9.58 13.91 -1.65
C TYR A 383 -10.75 13.67 -2.60
N ASP A 384 -11.98 13.95 -2.18
CA ASP A 384 -13.20 13.48 -2.86
C ASP A 384 -13.15 11.95 -3.11
N ALA A 385 -12.49 11.22 -2.20
CA ALA A 385 -12.24 9.80 -2.37
C ALA A 385 -13.52 8.97 -2.14
N TYR A 386 -13.81 8.08 -3.09
CA TYR A 386 -14.83 7.06 -2.89
C TYR A 386 -14.32 5.97 -1.94
N GLN A 387 -15.19 5.55 -1.02
CA GLN A 387 -15.11 4.32 -0.25
C GLN A 387 -16.51 3.72 -0.19
N HIS A 388 -16.63 2.42 -0.47
CA HIS A 388 -17.93 1.74 -0.48
C HIS A 388 -18.58 1.78 0.91
N ILE A 389 -19.91 1.91 0.94
CA ILE A 389 -20.70 1.99 2.17
C ILE A 389 -21.88 1.04 2.03
N GLU A 390 -22.09 0.22 3.06
CA GLU A 390 -23.26 -0.66 3.18
C GLU A 390 -23.70 -0.78 4.65
N LEU A 391 -24.93 -1.27 4.87
CA LEU A 391 -25.44 -1.57 6.20
C LEU A 391 -24.83 -2.88 6.71
N VAL A 392 -24.65 -2.99 8.03
CA VAL A 392 -24.13 -4.21 8.68
C VAL A 392 -25.18 -5.32 8.69
N SER A 393 -26.43 -4.96 8.95
CA SER A 393 -27.54 -5.89 9.16
C SER A 393 -28.66 -5.66 8.15
N PRO A 394 -29.54 -6.64 7.91
CA PRO A 394 -30.66 -6.49 6.98
C PRO A 394 -31.50 -5.27 7.35
N ALA A 395 -31.89 -4.48 6.34
CA ALA A 395 -32.85 -3.41 6.55
C ALA A 395 -34.22 -4.00 6.92
N PRO A 396 -35.09 -3.23 7.62
CA PRO A 396 -36.48 -3.62 7.82
C PRO A 396 -37.16 -4.01 6.51
N ALA A 397 -38.04 -5.01 6.51
CA ALA A 397 -38.65 -5.57 5.29
C ALA A 397 -39.34 -4.54 4.38
N ASN A 398 -39.81 -3.41 4.95
CA ASN A 398 -40.49 -2.33 4.24
C ASN A 398 -39.62 -1.07 4.11
N ALA A 399 -38.30 -1.17 4.27
CA ALA A 399 -37.40 -0.03 4.14
C ALA A 399 -37.29 0.40 2.67
N GLU A 400 -37.71 1.62 2.38
CA GLU A 400 -37.57 2.20 1.04
C GLU A 400 -36.09 2.47 0.74
N THR A 401 -35.64 2.08 -0.45
CA THR A 401 -34.33 2.47 -0.98
C THR A 401 -34.40 3.90 -1.50
N ALA A 402 -33.46 4.74 -1.06
CA ALA A 402 -33.33 6.11 -1.52
C ALA A 402 -31.85 6.49 -1.64
N THR A 403 -31.60 7.63 -2.29
CA THR A 403 -30.26 8.22 -2.39
C THR A 403 -29.96 9.05 -1.14
N PHE A 404 -28.84 8.76 -0.48
CA PHE A 404 -28.40 9.42 0.75
C PHE A 404 -26.97 9.96 0.63
N ASP A 405 -26.75 11.13 1.23
CA ASP A 405 -25.41 11.51 1.68
C ASP A 405 -25.21 10.94 3.10
N VAL A 406 -24.11 10.22 3.31
CA VAL A 406 -23.73 9.67 4.63
C VAL A 406 -22.77 10.64 5.29
N VAL A 407 -23.20 11.20 6.42
CA VAL A 407 -22.54 12.33 7.10
C VAL A 407 -22.32 12.06 8.58
N GLY A 408 -21.31 12.70 9.16
CA GLY A 408 -21.07 12.63 10.59
C GLY A 408 -21.74 13.77 11.38
N PRO A 409 -21.45 13.86 12.69
CA PRO A 409 -21.98 14.89 13.58
C PRO A 409 -21.09 16.15 13.70
N VAL A 410 -19.98 16.27 12.96
CA VAL A 410 -19.07 17.42 13.04
C VAL A 410 -19.70 18.66 12.43
N CYS A 411 -19.33 19.84 12.94
CA CYS A 411 -19.96 21.13 12.61
C CYS A 411 -19.64 21.71 11.22
N GLU A 412 -19.28 20.89 10.23
CA GLU A 412 -18.83 21.34 8.91
C GLU A 412 -19.57 20.61 7.79
N SER A 413 -19.88 21.31 6.69
CA SER A 413 -20.46 20.68 5.50
C SER A 413 -19.48 19.72 4.79
N ALA A 414 -18.20 19.81 5.11
CA ALA A 414 -17.16 18.90 4.69
C ALA A 414 -17.22 17.54 5.42
N ASP A 415 -17.98 17.42 6.52
CA ASP A 415 -18.13 16.17 7.27
C ASP A 415 -19.07 15.17 6.56
N PHE A 416 -18.56 14.55 5.50
CA PHE A 416 -19.21 13.45 4.80
C PHE A 416 -18.27 12.27 4.65
N LEU A 417 -18.83 11.07 4.71
CA LEU A 417 -18.13 9.81 4.47
C LEU A 417 -18.46 9.24 3.09
N GLY A 418 -19.61 9.64 2.52
CA GLY A 418 -20.00 9.30 1.17
C GLY A 418 -21.16 10.15 0.70
N LYS A 419 -21.15 10.52 -0.58
CA LYS A 419 -22.27 11.22 -1.22
C LYS A 419 -22.99 10.28 -2.18
N GLU A 420 -24.28 10.55 -2.38
CA GLU A 420 -25.11 9.93 -3.41
C GLU A 420 -25.10 8.39 -3.38
N ARG A 421 -25.34 7.81 -2.20
CA ARG A 421 -25.38 6.36 -1.99
C ARG A 421 -26.82 5.86 -2.03
N GLU A 422 -27.10 4.91 -2.92
CA GLU A 422 -28.38 4.18 -2.89
C GLU A 422 -28.33 3.14 -1.78
N LEU A 423 -29.14 3.36 -0.74
CA LEU A 423 -29.20 2.47 0.43
C LEU A 423 -30.67 2.30 0.85
N PRO A 424 -31.05 1.14 1.39
CA PRO A 424 -32.33 1.02 2.10
C PRO A 424 -32.32 1.93 3.33
N THR A 425 -33.43 2.60 3.60
CA THR A 425 -33.56 3.55 4.71
C THR A 425 -33.28 2.86 6.05
N PRO A 426 -32.18 3.19 6.75
CA PRO A 426 -31.82 2.47 7.98
C PRO A 426 -32.62 2.98 9.19
N ALA A 427 -32.89 2.07 10.13
CA ALA A 427 -33.40 2.46 11.44
C ALA A 427 -32.29 3.08 12.31
N LYS A 428 -32.66 3.90 13.30
CA LYS A 428 -31.71 4.40 14.31
C LYS A 428 -31.01 3.23 15.02
N GLY A 429 -29.70 3.35 15.19
CA GLY A 429 -28.86 2.33 15.82
C GLY A 429 -28.34 1.24 14.87
N THR A 430 -28.87 1.15 13.64
CA THR A 430 -28.39 0.19 12.62
C THR A 430 -26.90 0.40 12.37
N GLY A 431 -26.14 -0.69 12.25
CA GLY A 431 -24.73 -0.62 11.88
C GLY A 431 -24.53 -0.23 10.42
N LEU A 432 -23.51 0.58 10.16
CA LEU A 432 -23.10 1.01 8.81
C LEU A 432 -21.57 1.00 8.73
N VAL A 433 -21.04 0.45 7.65
CA VAL A 433 -19.59 0.37 7.43
C VAL A 433 -19.13 1.28 6.31
N VAL A 434 -17.91 1.81 6.45
CA VAL A 434 -17.13 2.39 5.36
C VAL A 434 -15.99 1.42 5.06
N HIS A 435 -15.99 0.82 3.87
CA HIS A 435 -15.02 -0.20 3.44
C HIS A 435 -13.65 0.38 3.10
N ASP A 436 -12.65 -0.51 3.01
CA ASP A 436 -11.27 -0.22 2.60
C ASP A 436 -10.59 0.87 3.46
N ALA A 437 -10.97 0.92 4.73
CA ALA A 437 -10.59 1.96 5.67
C ALA A 437 -9.27 1.64 6.41
N GLY A 438 -8.49 0.68 5.93
CA GLY A 438 -7.28 0.24 6.62
C GLY A 438 -6.05 1.12 6.36
N ALA A 439 -6.05 1.91 5.28
CA ALA A 439 -4.91 2.73 4.85
C ALA A 439 -5.28 4.21 4.71
N TYR A 440 -4.51 5.09 5.37
CA TYR A 440 -4.69 6.55 5.33
C TYR A 440 -6.04 7.01 5.90
N CYS A 441 -6.56 6.25 6.87
CA CYS A 441 -7.77 6.57 7.61
C CYS A 441 -7.37 6.88 9.06
N MET A 442 -7.20 5.86 9.92
CA MET A 442 -6.78 6.09 11.31
C MET A 442 -5.44 6.83 11.44
N SER A 443 -4.50 6.64 10.51
CA SER A 443 -3.22 7.38 10.52
C SER A 443 -3.38 8.89 10.25
N MET A 444 -4.54 9.31 9.73
CA MET A 444 -4.91 10.69 9.47
C MET A 444 -6.04 11.18 10.40
N ALA A 445 -6.45 10.37 11.39
CA ALA A 445 -7.49 10.74 12.32
C ALA A 445 -7.03 11.89 13.23
N SER A 446 -7.95 12.79 13.54
CA SER A 446 -7.76 13.94 14.41
C SER A 446 -8.68 13.87 15.63
N THR A 447 -8.56 14.85 16.53
CA THR A 447 -9.51 15.07 17.63
C THR A 447 -10.36 16.32 17.38
N TYR A 448 -10.64 16.65 16.11
CA TYR A 448 -11.47 17.80 15.75
C TYR A 448 -12.86 17.67 16.38
N ASN A 449 -13.41 18.79 16.85
CA ASN A 449 -14.65 18.83 17.66
C ASN A 449 -14.55 18.04 18.99
N LEU A 450 -13.33 17.81 19.51
CA LEU A 450 -13.07 16.94 20.67
C LEU A 450 -13.64 15.53 20.50
N LYS A 451 -13.75 15.09 19.25
CA LYS A 451 -14.14 13.73 18.91
C LYS A 451 -12.91 12.83 19.06
N MET A 452 -12.81 12.20 20.22
CA MET A 452 -11.64 11.39 20.60
C MET A 452 -11.45 10.23 19.63
N ARG A 453 -10.20 9.91 19.30
CA ARG A 453 -9.89 8.86 18.31
C ARG A 453 -10.45 7.49 18.73
N PRO A 454 -10.93 6.69 17.75
CA PRO A 454 -11.66 5.46 18.04
C PRO A 454 -10.72 4.31 18.47
N PRO A 455 -11.25 3.29 19.17
CA PRO A 455 -10.55 2.02 19.34
C PRO A 455 -10.38 1.28 18.00
N GLU A 456 -9.40 0.37 17.96
CA GLU A 456 -9.16 -0.53 16.82
C GLU A 456 -9.24 -1.99 17.30
N TYR A 457 -9.89 -2.84 16.52
CA TYR A 457 -10.05 -4.27 16.79
C TYR A 457 -9.67 -5.08 15.54
N TRP A 458 -9.21 -6.31 15.71
CA TRP A 458 -9.12 -7.25 14.59
C TRP A 458 -9.87 -8.55 14.88
N VAL A 459 -10.21 -9.27 13.80
CA VAL A 459 -10.63 -10.67 13.84
C VAL A 459 -9.41 -11.54 13.54
N GLU A 460 -9.16 -12.50 14.42
CA GLU A 460 -8.08 -13.49 14.35
C GLU A 460 -8.47 -14.70 13.47
N ASP A 461 -7.49 -15.55 13.12
CA ASP A 461 -7.72 -16.76 12.30
C ASP A 461 -8.70 -17.76 12.97
N ASP A 462 -8.79 -17.75 14.30
CA ASP A 462 -9.68 -18.61 15.09
C ASP A 462 -11.09 -18.00 15.31
N GLY A 463 -11.36 -16.84 14.71
CA GLY A 463 -12.63 -16.12 14.89
C GLY A 463 -12.74 -15.42 16.24
N SER A 464 -11.65 -15.24 17.00
CA SER A 464 -11.66 -14.36 18.18
C SER A 464 -11.48 -12.88 17.78
N VAL A 465 -12.08 -11.99 18.57
CA VAL A 465 -11.95 -10.53 18.40
C VAL A 465 -10.99 -9.99 19.46
N SER A 466 -9.94 -9.31 19.02
CA SER A 466 -8.96 -8.70 19.93
C SER A 466 -8.89 -7.19 19.74
N LYS A 467 -8.84 -6.44 20.85
CA LYS A 467 -8.56 -5.01 20.86
C LYS A 467 -7.08 -4.77 20.59
N ILE A 468 -6.77 -4.01 19.55
CA ILE A 468 -5.40 -3.68 19.13
C ILE A 468 -5.05 -2.20 19.29
N ARG A 469 -6.03 -1.36 19.66
CA ARG A 469 -5.81 0.01 20.16
C ARG A 469 -6.93 0.43 21.11
N HIS A 470 -6.54 1.12 22.18
CA HIS A 470 -7.49 1.77 23.08
C HIS A 470 -8.10 3.01 22.41
N GLY A 471 -9.41 3.21 22.57
CA GLY A 471 -10.03 4.48 22.19
C GLY A 471 -9.54 5.58 23.11
N GLU A 472 -9.32 6.77 22.56
CA GLU A 472 -8.96 7.93 23.38
C GLU A 472 -10.14 8.38 24.24
N THR A 473 -9.79 8.99 25.37
CA THR A 473 -10.73 9.58 26.31
C THR A 473 -10.60 11.10 26.32
N PHE A 474 -11.57 11.78 26.94
CA PHE A 474 -11.51 13.24 27.09
C PHE A 474 -10.33 13.68 27.96
N GLU A 475 -9.96 12.87 28.95
CA GLU A 475 -8.82 13.07 29.83
C GLU A 475 -7.51 13.09 29.05
N ASP A 476 -7.37 12.33 27.96
CA ASP A 476 -6.20 12.39 27.08
C ASP A 476 -5.98 13.79 26.50
N HIS A 477 -7.06 14.53 26.22
CA HIS A 477 -6.96 15.92 25.79
C HIS A 477 -6.60 16.86 26.95
N LEU A 478 -7.17 16.67 28.13
CA LEU A 478 -6.88 17.49 29.31
C LEU A 478 -5.43 17.38 29.77
N ARG A 479 -4.79 16.22 29.56
CA ARG A 479 -3.37 16.00 29.90
C ARG A 479 -2.41 17.00 29.25
N PHE A 480 -2.78 17.62 28.12
CA PHE A 480 -1.95 18.65 27.49
C PHE A 480 -1.87 19.97 28.29
N PHE A 481 -2.78 20.17 29.24
CA PHE A 481 -2.87 21.37 30.08
C PHE A 481 -2.57 21.09 31.56
N GLU A 482 -2.18 19.87 31.90
CA GLU A 482 -1.95 19.46 33.29
C GLU A 482 -0.79 20.26 33.91
N GLY A 483 -1.10 21.04 34.96
CA GLY A 483 -0.12 21.84 35.70
C GLY A 483 0.29 23.16 35.04
N LEU A 484 -0.35 23.57 33.93
CA LEU A 484 -0.18 24.90 33.33
C LEU A 484 -0.89 26.01 34.11
#